data_AF-A0A2C9KH22-F1
#
_entry.id   AF-A0A2C9KH22-F1
#
_cell.length_a   1.000
_cell.length_b   1.000
_cell.length_c   1.000
_cell.angle_alpha   90.00
_cell.angle_beta   90.00
_cell.angle_gamma   90.00
#
_symmetry.space_group_name_H-M   'P 1'
#
loop_
_entity.id
_entity.type
_entity.pdbx_description
1 polymer ?
#
loop_
_entity_poly.entity_id
_entity_poly.type
_entity_poly.pdbx_seq_one_letter_code
_entity_poly.pdbx_strand_id
1 'polypeptide(L)'
;MEEDPEDSVPHGHITSLAVKRSHRRLGLAQKLMDQASRAMVENFNAQYVSLHVRKSNRAALHLYTENLKFSISEIEPKYYADGEDAYAMKRDLTEFREKYGLKSDASVDQLEFSSSQELQKLKNQD
;
A
#
# COMPACT_ATOMS: atom_id res chain seq x y z
N MET A 1 5.73 21.18 -6.32
CA MET A 1 4.40 21.58 -5.81
C MET A 1 3.54 20.36 -6.01
N GLU A 2 3.25 19.64 -4.94
CA GLU A 2 2.20 18.63 -4.97
C GLU A 2 0.89 19.41 -5.01
N GLU A 3 0.20 19.35 -6.14
CA GLU A 3 -1.23 19.61 -6.14
C GLU A 3 -1.82 18.51 -5.26
N ASP A 4 -2.41 18.87 -4.12
CA ASP A 4 -3.37 18.00 -3.44
C ASP A 4 -4.70 18.24 -4.14
N PRO A 5 -5.18 17.35 -5.04
CA PRO A 5 -6.57 17.35 -5.37
C PRO A 5 -7.29 16.74 -4.16
N GLU A 6 -8.23 17.47 -3.59
CA GLU A 6 -9.21 16.95 -2.62
C GLU A 6 -9.97 15.70 -3.16
N ASP A 7 -9.80 15.37 -4.45
CA ASP A 7 -10.32 14.20 -5.16
C ASP A 7 -9.31 13.05 -5.40
N SER A 8 -8.10 13.09 -4.82
CA SER A 8 -7.13 12.01 -5.05
C SER A 8 -7.52 10.74 -4.27
N VAL A 9 -7.52 9.60 -4.97
CA VAL A 9 -7.79 8.30 -4.35
C VAL A 9 -6.74 8.03 -3.26
N PRO A 10 -7.15 7.70 -2.01
CA PRO A 10 -6.22 7.41 -0.92
C PRO A 10 -5.22 6.33 -1.31
N HIS A 11 -3.94 6.61 -1.14
CA HIS A 11 -2.88 5.69 -1.52
C HIS A 11 -1.63 5.91 -0.66
N GLY A 12 -0.80 4.87 -0.57
CA GLY A 12 0.52 4.98 0.04
C GLY A 12 1.60 5.22 -0.99
N HIS A 13 2.69 5.87 -0.58
CA HIS A 13 3.89 6.02 -1.41
C HIS A 13 5.12 5.46 -0.68
N ILE A 14 5.91 4.64 -1.36
CA ILE A 14 7.16 4.09 -0.81
C ILE A 14 8.32 5.00 -1.17
N THR A 15 8.79 5.76 -0.20
CA THR A 15 9.95 6.66 -0.37
C THR A 15 11.27 5.89 -0.46
N SER A 16 11.46 4.86 0.37
CA SER A 16 12.73 4.12 0.42
C SER A 16 12.56 2.72 0.98
N LEU A 17 13.29 1.77 0.40
CA LEU A 17 13.39 0.40 0.89
C LEU A 17 14.82 -0.10 0.70
N ALA A 18 15.45 -0.53 1.79
CA ALA A 18 16.81 -1.04 1.76
C ALA A 18 16.94 -2.32 2.61
N VAL A 19 17.60 -3.32 2.03
CA VAL A 19 18.04 -4.53 2.74
C VAL A 19 19.53 -4.73 2.51
N LYS A 20 20.28 -4.92 3.60
CA LYS A 20 21.73 -5.18 3.57
C LYS A 20 22.03 -6.37 2.66
N ARG A 21 23.04 -6.25 1.79
CA ARG A 21 23.36 -7.25 0.76
C ARG A 21 23.46 -8.68 1.31
N SER A 22 24.11 -8.85 2.45
CA SER A 22 24.29 -10.16 3.12
C SER A 22 23.00 -10.81 3.63
N HIS A 23 21.89 -10.07 3.71
CA HIS A 23 20.59 -10.56 4.20
C HIS A 23 19.50 -10.51 3.12
N ARG A 24 19.89 -10.30 1.85
CA ARG A 24 18.96 -10.38 0.72
C ARG A 24 18.59 -11.85 0.45
N ARG A 25 17.52 -12.05 -0.32
CA ARG A 25 16.98 -13.39 -0.68
C ARG A 25 16.41 -14.20 0.49
N LEU A 26 16.26 -13.59 1.67
CA LEU A 26 15.59 -14.15 2.85
C LEU A 26 14.11 -13.69 2.97
N GLY A 27 13.56 -13.05 1.94
CA GLY A 27 12.18 -12.54 1.94
C GLY A 27 11.94 -11.29 2.79
N LEU A 28 12.99 -10.66 3.35
CA LEU A 28 12.85 -9.50 4.25
C LEU A 28 12.16 -8.30 3.58
N ALA A 29 12.55 -7.95 2.35
CA ALA A 29 11.97 -6.83 1.63
C ALA A 29 10.47 -7.02 1.37
N GLN A 30 10.06 -8.24 1.02
CA GLN A 30 8.67 -8.59 0.82
C GLN A 30 7.86 -8.46 2.13
N LYS A 31 8.40 -8.98 3.24
CA LYS A 31 7.75 -8.84 4.55
C LYS A 31 7.58 -7.37 4.96
N LEU A 32 8.61 -6.54 4.77
CA LEU A 32 8.53 -5.11 5.07
C LEU A 32 7.45 -4.42 4.23
N MET A 33 7.42 -4.71 2.93
CA MET A 33 6.43 -4.15 2.01
C MET A 33 5.01 -4.58 2.36
N ASP A 34 4.78 -5.86 2.66
CA ASP A 34 3.46 -6.36 3.04
C ASP A 34 2.98 -5.74 4.37
N GLN A 35 3.87 -5.54 5.35
CA GLN A 35 3.51 -4.85 6.60
C GLN A 35 3.20 -3.37 6.36
N ALA A 36 3.96 -2.69 5.51
CA ALA A 36 3.67 -1.30 5.14
C ALA A 36 2.33 -1.18 4.42
N SER A 37 2.07 -2.04 3.42
CA SER A 37 0.79 -2.07 2.70
C SER A 37 -0.37 -2.35 3.64
N ARG A 38 -0.21 -3.27 4.60
CA ARG A 38 -1.23 -3.53 5.62
C ARG A 38 -1.54 -2.28 6.44
N ALA A 39 -0.52 -1.61 6.99
CA ALA A 39 -0.71 -0.40 7.77
C ALA A 39 -1.34 0.75 6.95
N MET A 40 -1.02 0.83 5.65
CA MET A 40 -1.63 1.81 4.74
C MET A 40 -3.13 1.54 4.52
N VAL A 41 -3.52 0.26 4.40
CA VAL A 41 -4.94 -0.13 4.28
C VAL A 41 -5.67 0.10 5.60
N GLU A 42 -5.13 -0.40 6.71
CA GLU A 42 -5.81 -0.38 8.02
C GLU A 42 -5.99 1.04 8.57
N ASN A 43 -5.01 1.93 8.40
CA ASN A 43 -5.05 3.24 9.05
C ASN A 43 -5.47 4.38 8.11
N PHE A 44 -5.41 4.17 6.80
CA PHE A 44 -5.63 5.23 5.81
C PHE A 44 -6.51 4.80 4.64
N ASN A 45 -7.05 3.58 4.66
CA ASN A 45 -7.90 3.01 3.61
C ASN A 45 -7.28 3.13 2.21
N ALA A 46 -5.96 2.96 2.11
CA ALA A 46 -5.22 3.07 0.86
C ALA A 46 -5.71 2.04 -0.18
N GLN A 47 -6.06 2.50 -1.37
CA GLN A 47 -6.53 1.64 -2.46
C GLN A 47 -5.37 1.06 -3.28
N TYR A 48 -4.24 1.75 -3.33
CA TYR A 48 -3.03 1.28 -3.99
C TYR A 48 -1.79 1.80 -3.27
N VAL A 49 -0.62 1.25 -3.63
CA VAL A 49 0.67 1.81 -3.24
C VAL A 49 1.51 2.12 -4.47
N SER A 50 2.22 3.26 -4.44
CA SER A 50 3.06 3.73 -5.54
C SER A 50 4.52 3.84 -5.13
N LEU A 51 5.42 3.80 -6.12
CA LEU A 51 6.85 4.05 -5.95
C LEU A 51 7.51 4.45 -7.27
N HIS A 52 8.73 4.98 -7.16
CA HIS A 52 9.62 5.21 -8.29
C HIS A 52 10.85 4.30 -8.20
N VAL A 53 11.25 3.74 -9.33
CA VAL A 53 12.43 2.87 -9.42
C VAL A 53 13.26 3.18 -10.66
N ARG A 54 14.58 3.24 -10.46
CA ARG A 54 15.58 3.36 -11.55
C ARG A 54 15.40 2.24 -12.58
N LYS A 55 15.39 2.60 -13.88
CA LYS A 55 15.31 1.61 -14.97
C LYS A 55 16.43 0.57 -14.92
N SER A 56 17.63 0.97 -14.49
CA SER A 56 18.80 0.08 -14.38
C SER A 56 18.72 -0.91 -13.22
N ASN A 57 17.82 -0.71 -12.24
CA ASN A 57 17.79 -1.50 -11.00
C ASN A 57 17.02 -2.83 -11.18
N ARG A 58 17.62 -3.77 -11.91
CA ARG A 58 17.02 -5.08 -12.23
C ARG A 58 16.58 -5.88 -11.00
N ALA A 59 17.32 -5.79 -9.90
CA ALA A 59 16.97 -6.52 -8.67
C ALA A 59 15.71 -5.99 -8.01
N ALA A 60 15.54 -4.66 -7.95
CA ALA A 60 14.33 -4.04 -7.43
C ALA A 60 13.15 -4.26 -8.38
N LEU A 61 13.37 -4.15 -9.70
CA LEU A 61 12.32 -4.43 -10.68
C LEU A 61 11.76 -5.84 -10.53
N HIS A 62 12.62 -6.86 -10.42
CA HIS A 62 12.17 -8.23 -10.18
C HIS A 62 11.38 -8.38 -8.88
N LEU A 63 11.82 -7.73 -7.79
CA LEU A 63 11.07 -7.73 -6.53
C LEU A 63 9.68 -7.10 -6.70
N TYR A 64 9.59 -5.95 -7.35
CA TYR A 64 8.34 -5.21 -7.49
C TYR A 64 7.38 -5.89 -8.47
N THR A 65 7.82 -6.35 -9.64
CA THR A 65 6.95 -7.00 -10.64
C THR A 65 6.59 -8.42 -10.23
N GLU A 66 7.58 -9.27 -9.97
CA GLU A 66 7.34 -10.71 -9.85
C GLU A 66 6.79 -11.09 -8.49
N ASN A 67 7.37 -10.53 -7.42
CA ASN A 67 7.02 -10.94 -6.06
C ASN A 67 5.88 -10.12 -5.47
N LEU A 68 5.87 -8.81 -5.75
CA LEU A 68 4.94 -7.86 -5.14
C LEU A 68 3.83 -7.39 -6.09
N LYS A 69 3.84 -7.82 -7.35
CA LYS A 69 2.77 -7.55 -8.33
C LYS A 69 2.51 -6.06 -8.60
N PHE A 70 3.55 -5.24 -8.55
CA PHE A 70 3.51 -3.89 -9.08
C PHE A 70 3.51 -3.92 -10.61
N SER A 71 2.73 -3.04 -11.21
CA SER A 71 2.76 -2.73 -12.64
C SER A 71 3.38 -1.36 -12.87
N ILE A 72 3.97 -1.16 -14.05
CA ILE A 72 4.49 0.15 -14.47
C ILE A 72 3.30 0.99 -14.93
N SER A 73 3.09 2.14 -14.31
CA SER A 73 2.06 3.10 -14.73
C SER A 73 2.61 4.08 -15.76
N GLU A 74 3.85 4.54 -15.57
CA GLU A 74 4.46 5.57 -16.41
C GLU A 74 5.99 5.44 -16.44
N ILE A 75 6.60 6.00 -17.49
CA ILE A 75 8.03 6.21 -17.59
C ILE A 75 8.31 7.69 -17.42
N GLU A 76 9.04 8.06 -16.38
CA GLU A 76 9.38 9.45 -16.09
C GLU A 76 10.81 9.74 -16.58
N PRO A 77 10.97 10.55 -17.65
CA PRO A 77 12.28 10.79 -18.25
C PRO A 77 13.13 11.67 -17.33
N LYS A 78 14.42 11.33 -17.19
CA LYS A 78 15.40 12.09 -16.39
C LYS A 78 14.94 12.39 -14.95
N TYR A 79 14.20 11.47 -14.34
CA TYR A 79 13.70 11.62 -12.98
C TYR A 79 14.82 11.76 -11.94
N TYR A 80 15.89 10.98 -12.10
CA TYR A 80 17.03 11.02 -11.18
C TYR A 80 18.02 12.12 -11.58
N ALA A 81 18.77 12.63 -10.59
CA ALA A 81 19.69 13.77 -10.78
C ALA A 81 20.82 13.52 -11.79
N ASP A 82 21.15 12.26 -12.07
CA ASP A 82 22.12 11.85 -13.09
C ASP A 82 21.50 11.74 -14.50
N GLY A 83 20.23 12.10 -14.65
CA GLY A 83 19.47 12.01 -15.90
C GLY A 83 18.92 10.62 -16.18
N GLU A 84 19.01 9.67 -15.25
CA GLU A 84 18.38 8.36 -15.42
C GLU A 84 16.85 8.46 -15.30
N ASP A 85 16.14 7.77 -16.21
CA ASP A 85 14.69 7.64 -16.14
C ASP A 85 14.25 6.79 -14.94
N ALA A 86 13.02 7.04 -14.46
CA ALA A 86 12.33 6.19 -13.51
C ALA A 86 11.15 5.47 -14.16
N TYR A 87 10.84 4.28 -13.64
CA TYR A 87 9.50 3.73 -13.76
C TYR A 87 8.70 4.19 -12.54
N ALA A 88 7.58 4.86 -12.79
CA ALA A 88 6.52 5.01 -11.81
C ALA A 88 5.72 3.71 -11.78
N MET A 89 5.63 3.08 -10.62
CA MET A 89 4.98 1.78 -10.45
C MET A 89 3.85 1.87 -9.43
N LYS A 90 2.80 1.07 -9.64
CA LYS A 90 1.65 0.97 -8.74
C LYS A 90 1.28 -0.49 -8.47
N ARG A 91 0.82 -0.78 -7.27
CA ARG A 91 0.20 -2.06 -6.90
C ARG A 91 -1.17 -1.79 -6.30
N ASP A 92 -2.20 -2.36 -6.92
CA ASP A 92 -3.57 -2.36 -6.39
C ASP A 92 -3.64 -3.18 -5.09
N LEU A 93 -4.30 -2.65 -4.07
CA LEU A 93 -4.42 -3.28 -2.75
C LEU A 93 -5.77 -3.97 -2.53
N THR A 94 -6.67 -4.02 -3.52
CA THR A 94 -7.98 -4.69 -3.45
C THR A 94 -7.83 -6.16 -3.10
N GLU A 95 -7.05 -6.92 -3.88
CA GLU A 95 -6.80 -8.35 -3.61
C GLU A 95 -6.05 -8.56 -2.29
N PHE A 96 -5.15 -7.62 -1.95
CA PHE A 96 -4.40 -7.68 -0.70
C PHE A 96 -5.33 -7.53 0.51
N ARG A 97 -6.23 -6.53 0.46
CA ARG A 97 -7.25 -6.27 1.48
C ARG A 97 -8.11 -7.50 1.72
N GLU A 98 -8.61 -8.11 0.64
CA GLU A 98 -9.43 -9.32 0.71
C GLU A 98 -8.67 -10.50 1.33
N LYS A 99 -7.44 -10.75 0.85
CA LYS A 99 -6.59 -11.85 1.34
C LYS A 99 -6.33 -11.78 2.85
N TYR A 100 -6.16 -10.58 3.39
CA TYR A 100 -5.85 -10.37 4.81
C TYR A 100 -7.08 -10.01 5.66
N GLY A 101 -8.28 -10.00 5.07
CA GLY A 101 -9.52 -9.67 5.77
C GLY A 101 -9.52 -8.27 6.39
N LEU A 102 -8.81 -7.33 5.76
CA LEU A 102 -8.67 -5.97 6.26
C LEU A 102 -9.98 -5.22 6.01
N LYS A 103 -10.66 -4.84 7.09
CA LYS A 103 -11.91 -4.08 7.06
C LYS A 103 -11.59 -2.60 6.85
N SER A 104 -12.33 -1.92 5.98
CA SER A 104 -12.30 -0.46 5.93
C SER A 104 -12.98 0.11 7.18
N ASP A 105 -12.53 1.27 7.66
CA ASP A 105 -13.12 1.95 8.83
C ASP A 105 -14.65 2.07 8.76
N ALA A 106 -15.19 2.32 7.56
CA ALA A 106 -16.64 2.39 7.33
C ALA A 106 -17.41 1.12 7.76
N SER A 107 -16.77 -0.06 7.71
CA SER A 107 -17.37 -1.32 8.14
C SER A 107 -17.17 -1.60 9.64
N VAL A 108 -16.15 -1.01 10.26
CA VAL A 108 -15.89 -1.11 11.70
C VAL A 108 -16.87 -0.21 12.46
N ASP A 109 -17.07 1.02 11.98
CA ASP A 109 -18.07 1.96 12.52
C ASP A 109 -19.50 1.38 12.46
N GLN A 110 -19.85 0.69 11.36
CA GLN A 110 -21.14 0.02 11.23
C GLN A 110 -21.34 -1.13 12.23
N LEU A 111 -20.28 -1.90 12.51
CA LEU A 111 -20.33 -3.01 13.47
C LEU A 111 -20.38 -2.52 14.92
N GLU A 112 -19.60 -1.48 15.25
CA GLU A 112 -19.64 -0.78 16.55
C GLU A 112 -21.03 -0.19 16.81
N PHE A 113 -21.60 0.47 15.81
CA PHE A 113 -22.93 1.08 15.91
C PHE A 113 -24.04 0.02 16.05
N SER A 114 -23.97 -1.08 15.28
CA SER A 114 -24.92 -2.20 15.38
C SER A 114 -24.85 -2.87 16.76
N SER A 115 -23.64 -3.16 17.25
CA SER A 115 -23.42 -3.78 18.56
C SER A 115 -23.92 -2.90 19.72
N SER A 116 -23.73 -1.58 19.60
CA SER A 116 -24.21 -0.61 20.57
C SER A 116 -25.73 -0.52 20.62
N GLN A 117 -26.42 -0.58 19.47
CA GLN A 117 -27.89 -0.61 19.42
C GLN A 117 -28.48 -1.91 19.99
N GLU A 118 -27.83 -3.05 19.78
CA GLU A 118 -28.27 -4.33 20.33
C GLU A 118 -28.21 -4.33 21.86
N LEU A 119 -27.11 -3.82 22.43
CA LEU A 119 -26.94 -3.66 23.88
C LEU A 119 -27.96 -2.69 24.50
N GLN A 120 -28.34 -1.62 23.80
CA GLN A 120 -29.39 -0.71 24.26
C GLN A 120 -30.77 -1.37 24.24
N LYS A 121 -31.08 -2.19 23.23
CA LYS A 121 -32.36 -2.93 23.18
C LYS A 121 -32.48 -3.96 24.31
N LEU A 122 -31.39 -4.65 24.64
CA LEU A 122 -31.34 -5.61 25.74
C LEU A 122 -31.52 -4.96 27.12
N LYS A 123 -31.03 -3.73 27.31
CA LYS A 123 -31.16 -3.00 28.59
C LYS A 123 -32.55 -2.41 28.84
N ASN A 124 -33.41 -2.35 27.83
CA ASN A 124 -34.75 -1.75 27.91
C ASN A 124 -35.88 -2.80 27.93
N GLN A 125 -35.56 -4.07 28.22
CA GLN A 125 -36.52 -5.19 28.25
C GLN A 125 -36.96 -5.62 29.66
N ASP A 126 -36.54 -4.90 30.72
CA ASP A 126 -37.02 -5.04 32.11
C ASP A 126 -37.77 -3.77 32.56
#